data_AF-A0A7X6V305-F1
#
_entry.id   AF-A0A7X6V305-F1
#
_cell.length_a   1.000
_cell.length_b   1.000
_cell.length_c   1.000
_cell.angle_alpha   90.00
_cell.angle_beta   90.00
_cell.angle_gamma   90.00
#
_symmetry.space_group_name_H-M   'P 1'
#
loop_
_entity.id
_entity.type
_entity.pdbx_description
1 polymer ?
#
loop_
_entity_poly.entity_id
_entity_poly.type
_entity_poly.pdbx_seq_one_letter_code
_entity_poly.pdbx_strand_id
1 'polypeptide(L)' 'MVGSDIKYFTLTNSSGASVTLSNMGAGIISVIVPDKDGNMADVALGYAKPEDYFCDGPCMG' A
#
# COMPACT_ATOMS: atom_id res chain seq x y z
N MET A 1 16.57 3.64 -22.21
CA MET A 1 16.01 4.31 -21.01
C MET A 1 14.95 3.38 -20.44
N VAL A 2 15.24 2.69 -19.34
CA VAL A 2 14.21 1.89 -18.63
C VAL A 2 13.71 2.80 -17.51
N GLY A 3 12.68 3.58 -17.79
CA GLY A 3 11.89 4.19 -16.73
C GLY A 3 11.06 3.06 -16.14
N SER A 4 11.38 2.64 -14.92
CA SER A 4 10.63 1.60 -14.22
C SER A 4 9.22 2.12 -13.94
N ASP A 5 8.27 1.83 -14.82
CA ASP A 5 6.86 2.15 -14.62
C ASP A 5 6.41 1.50 -13.30
N ILE A 6 6.14 2.34 -12.28
CA ILE A 6 5.60 1.89 -11.00
C ILE A 6 4.16 1.48 -11.24
N LYS A 7 3.87 0.20 -11.07
CA LYS A 7 2.53 -0.38 -11.15
C LYS A 7 2.03 -0.68 -9.74
N TYR A 8 0.77 -0.37 -9.49
CA TYR A 8 0.09 -0.73 -8.24
C TYR A 8 -0.86 -1.90 -8.49
N PHE A 9 -0.91 -2.82 -7.54
CA PHE A 9 -1.83 -3.94 -7.51
C PHE A 9 -2.66 -3.87 -6.23
N THR A 10 -3.98 -3.98 -6.37
CA THR A 10 -4.90 -4.04 -5.24
C THR A 10 -5.48 -5.43 -5.12
N LEU A 11 -5.28 -6.06 -3.97
CA LEU A 11 -5.86 -7.35 -3.62
C LEU A 11 -7.04 -7.08 -2.69
N THR A 12 -8.21 -7.61 -3.00
CA THR A 12 -9.43 -7.45 -2.19
C THR A 12 -9.96 -8.82 -1.78
N ASN A 13 -10.30 -8.98 -0.50
CA ASN A 13 -10.90 -10.21 0.01
C ASN A 13 -12.43 -10.15 -0.02
N SER A 14 -13.08 -11.28 0.31
CA SER A 14 -14.55 -11.41 0.33
C SER A 14 -15.24 -10.54 1.38
N SER A 15 -14.50 -10.03 2.38
CA SER A 15 -15.01 -9.12 3.42
C SER A 15 -14.85 -7.64 3.05
N GLY A 16 -14.34 -7.34 1.84
CA GLY A 16 -14.13 -5.97 1.35
C GLY A 16 -12.85 -5.31 1.84
N ALA A 17 -12.04 -5.99 2.66
CA ALA A 17 -10.71 -5.50 3.03
C ALA A 17 -9.76 -5.61 1.83
N SER A 18 -8.84 -4.65 1.70
CA SER A 18 -7.92 -4.59 0.58
C SER A 18 -6.51 -4.17 0.97
N VAL A 19 -5.54 -4.61 0.15
CA VAL A 19 -4.13 -4.21 0.26
C VAL A 19 -3.66 -3.75 -1.11
N THR A 20 -3.05 -2.57 -1.17
CA THR A 20 -2.40 -2.05 -2.38
C THR A 20 -0.90 -2.12 -2.23
N LEU A 21 -0.22 -2.71 -3.22
CA LEU A 21 1.24 -2.85 -3.27
C LEU A 21 1.80 -2.40 -4.62
N SER A 22 3.06 -1.98 -4.64
CA SER A 22 3.75 -1.61 -5.89
C SER A 22 4.60 -2.75 -6.44
N ASN A 23 4.85 -2.78 -7.76
CA ASN A 23 5.86 -3.64 -8.38
C ASN A 23 7.30 -3.25 -8.00
N MET A 24 7.49 -2.13 -7.31
CA MET A 24 8.78 -1.64 -6.86
C MET A 24 9.04 -2.16 -5.44
N GLY A 25 9.81 -3.25 -5.35
CA GLY A 25 10.17 -3.86 -4.05
C GLY A 25 9.00 -4.46 -3.27
N ALA A 26 7.83 -4.63 -3.89
CA ALA A 26 6.60 -5.09 -3.24
C ALA A 26 6.16 -4.21 -2.05
N GLY A 27 6.51 -2.91 -2.07
CA GLY A 27 6.14 -1.98 -1.00
C GLY A 27 4.63 -1.88 -0.84
N ILE A 28 4.14 -2.11 0.39
CA ILE A 28 2.73 -1.93 0.77
C ILE A 28 2.47 -0.43 0.85
N ILE A 29 1.48 0.02 0.09
CA ILE A 29 1.08 1.43 -0.03
C ILE A 29 -0.15 1.72 0.84
N SER A 30 -1.07 0.76 0.96
CA SER A 30 -2.34 0.93 1.68
C SER A 30 -2.88 -0.41 2.16
N VAL A 31 -3.50 -0.42 3.34
CA VAL A 31 -4.20 -1.58 3.92
C VAL A 31 -5.54 -1.11 4.45
N ILE A 32 -6.60 -1.35 3.69
CA ILE A 32 -7.96 -0.95 4.04
C ILE A 32 -8.67 -2.10 4.75
N VAL A 33 -9.07 -1.90 6.00
CA VAL A 33 -9.75 -2.92 6.82
C VAL A 33 -10.98 -2.34 7.54
N PRO A 34 -12.03 -3.15 7.79
CA PRO A 34 -13.19 -2.72 8.56
C PRO A 34 -12.85 -2.61 10.06
N ASP A 35 -13.36 -1.57 10.72
CA ASP A 35 -13.42 -1.48 12.17
C ASP A 35 -14.58 -2.32 12.75
N LYS A 36 -14.80 -2.24 14.08
CA LYS A 36 -15.87 -3.00 14.75
C LYS A 36 -17.29 -2.64 14.27
N ASP A 37 -17.47 -1.44 13.72
CA ASP A 37 -18.75 -0.91 13.24
C ASP A 37 -18.89 -1.10 11.72
N GLY A 38 -17.89 -1.70 11.07
CA GLY A 38 -17.85 -1.95 9.63
C GLY A 38 -17.32 -0.77 8.80
N ASN A 39 -16.79 0.27 9.43
CA ASN A 39 -16.20 1.39 8.71
C ASN A 39 -14.82 1.00 8.19
N MET A 40 -14.57 1.21 6.90
CA MET A 40 -13.29 0.89 6.28
C MET A 40 -12.28 2.02 6.55
N ALA A 41 -11.09 1.68 7.04
CA ALA A 41 -10.00 2.63 7.27
C ALA A 41 -8.66 2.08 6.77
N ASP A 42 -7.79 2.98 6.31
CA ASP A 42 -6.39 2.64 6.02
C ASP A 42 -5.59 2.56 7.31
N VAL A 43 -4.99 1.40 7.56
CA VAL A 43 -4.17 1.14 8.74
C VAL A 43 -2.70 0.94 8.40
N ALA A 44 -2.31 1.08 7.13
CA ALA A 44 -0.89 1.03 6.77
C ALA A 44 -0.17 2.24 7.39
N LEU A 45 0.91 1.97 8.12
CA LEU A 45 1.89 3.00 8.44
C LEU A 45 2.65 3.29 7.15
N GLY A 46 2.12 4.22 6.38
CA GLY A 46 2.63 4.62 5.08
C GLY A 46 2.67 6.12 4.95
N TYR A 47 3.54 6.59 4.07
CA TYR A 47 3.56 7.99 3.67
C TYR A 47 2.48 8.26 2.62
N ALA A 48 1.90 9.46 2.65
CA ALA A 48 0.79 9.82 1.76
C ALA A 48 1.16 9.83 0.26
N LYS A 49 2.46 9.82 -0.07
CA LYS A 49 2.95 9.87 -1.45
C LYS A 49 3.94 8.73 -1.74
N PRO A 50 3.89 8.14 -2.95
CA PRO A 50 4.87 7.15 -3.39
C PRO A 50 6.31 7.68 -3.40
N GLU A 51 6.47 8.99 -3.60
CA GLU A 51 7.74 9.72 -3.59
C GLU A 51 8.48 9.58 -2.25
N ASP A 52 7.74 9.45 -1.15
CA ASP A 52 8.29 9.36 0.20
C ASP A 52 8.93 7.98 0.48
N TYR A 53 8.67 6.97 -0.36
CA TYR A 53 9.34 5.65 -0.30
C TYR A 53 10.73 5.65 -0.94
N PHE A 54 11.10 6.66 -1.74
CA PHE A 54 12.35 6.66 -2.49
C PHE A 54 13.61 6.94 -1.65
N CYS A 55 13.47 7.25 -0.35
CA CYS A 55 14.61 7.59 0.52
C CYS A 55 14.57 6.95 1.92
N ASP A 56 13.61 6.09 2.24
CA ASP A 56 13.59 5.41 3.54
C ASP A 56 14.38 4.09 3.44
N GLY A 57 15.60 4.11 3.96
CA GLY A 57 16.54 2.99 3.96
C GLY A 57 16.05 1.70 4.64
N PRO A 58 15.17 1.75 5.65
CA PRO A 58 14.35 0.61 6.03
C PRO A 58 13.03 0.71 5.29
N CYS A 59 12.76 -0.21 4.38
CA CYS A 59 11.39 -0.50 3.95
C CYS A 59 10.56 -0.71 5.21
N MET A 60 9.78 0.29 5.65
CA MET A 60 9.09 0.24 6.93
C MET A 60 8.12 -0.94 6.96
N GLY A 61 8.51 -1.93 7.75
CA GLY A 61 7.89 -3.22 8.04
C GLY A 61 8.77 -3.96 9.04
#